data_AF-A0A7S0ZWJ8-F1
#
_entry.id   AF-A0A7S0ZWJ8-F1
#
_cell.length_a   1.000
_cell.length_b   1.000
_cell.length_c   1.000
_cell.angle_alpha   90.00
_cell.angle_beta   90.00
_cell.angle_gamma   90.00
#
_symmetry.space_group_name_H-M   'P 1'
#
loop_
_entity.id
_entity.type
_entity.pdbx_description
1 polymer ?
#
loop_
_entity_poly.entity_id
_entity_poly.type
_entity_poly.pdbx_seq_one_letter_code
_entity_poly.pdbx_strand_id
1 'polypeptide(L)'
;MISCASTAATCNRGEIVGEEPLLHLSGERGTPTYSSKSTGFSWKWNIPSAQEVSSPLVRHSVKFPQSPPPPREKAKLGDEILDFAVMLREEETRHRQRAGRQSFRLLCLWRFWRYFMVCLFVCGLDGAVVVLCFSTVGWGEDTVSLLQDRSMMAMALASLGVAILVLLYVLDFFSPPHLPGKHLVLSANWSRTGRVVLALGGFCFVLAGLCASEFYPIIPLLITVHAGPPTLVLVRHLVRPPWVKLTDSGLDALTVREMVLLLRRVDQNEEDQLAFYLAAGCAFAFTGVLELLSFVLASSSVPKLTEDSEVFYVLWTAPLIAVCTHVVYAIFMGLRVGLHATYRGTDTFKHELNATVQKAIASLEARGRQLEPSHSQLDEEWRAESARQHARFMSRLKIVMRLVGCGIVFLFAAFFLTYSVCFNDSHVAAMVRDTLALFCIVFVIFVWRSFKRLWRELEQWMASSPVWRVAKRSAGSDWCKAVAACAVGPAIPFYLTLSLLNQAVRRCRGLDEPYSLLELDDCSPQAWRFLCCWRARGISNQPRFLTKR
;
A
#
# COMPACT_ATOMS: atom_id res chain seq x y z
N MET A 1 37.38 7.61 -15.44
CA MET A 1 37.57 6.26 -16.03
C MET A 1 36.36 5.86 -16.86
N ILE A 2 36.05 6.62 -17.93
CA ILE A 2 35.15 6.22 -19.02
C ILE A 2 35.69 6.94 -20.27
N SER A 3 36.42 6.20 -21.08
CA SER A 3 36.70 6.48 -22.50
C SER A 3 36.72 5.12 -23.18
N CYS A 4 36.18 5.06 -24.40
CA CYS A 4 35.98 3.91 -25.29
C CYS A 4 34.51 3.45 -25.40
N ALA A 5 33.73 4.26 -26.12
CA ALA A 5 32.69 3.77 -27.01
C ALA A 5 32.97 4.33 -28.41
N SER A 6 33.32 3.47 -29.36
CA SER A 6 33.20 3.71 -30.80
C SER A 6 33.51 2.40 -31.55
N THR A 7 32.89 2.24 -32.72
CA THR A 7 32.85 1.08 -33.64
C THR A 7 31.97 -0.10 -33.17
N ALA A 8 30.94 -0.56 -33.90
CA ALA A 8 30.55 -0.28 -35.27
C ALA A 8 29.02 -0.45 -35.43
N ALA A 9 28.39 0.55 -36.02
CA ALA A 9 27.19 0.38 -36.83
C ALA A 9 27.66 0.19 -38.27
N THR A 10 27.21 -0.89 -38.92
CA THR A 10 26.66 -0.95 -40.29
C THR A 10 26.92 -2.30 -40.95
N CYS A 11 25.94 -2.67 -41.78
CA CYS A 11 25.94 -3.66 -42.86
C CYS A 11 25.20 -5.00 -42.67
N ASN A 12 24.28 -5.16 -43.64
CA ASN A 12 23.75 -6.36 -44.26
C ASN A 12 22.50 -7.03 -43.70
N ARG A 13 21.38 -6.48 -44.19
CA ARG A 13 20.27 -7.22 -44.81
C ARG A 13 20.80 -8.27 -45.79
N GLY A 14 20.41 -9.52 -45.62
CA GLY A 14 20.68 -10.63 -46.53
C GLY A 14 19.87 -11.86 -46.11
N GLU A 15 19.25 -12.49 -47.11
CA GLU A 15 18.19 -13.49 -47.07
C GLU A 15 18.65 -14.94 -46.76
N ILE A 16 17.70 -15.72 -46.21
CA ILE A 16 17.42 -17.17 -46.40
C ILE A 16 18.51 -18.20 -46.08
N VAL A 17 18.19 -19.15 -45.19
CA VAL A 17 18.17 -20.63 -45.35
C VAL A 17 18.20 -21.24 -43.93
N GLY A 18 17.44 -22.32 -43.76
CA GLY A 18 17.14 -22.94 -42.46
C GLY A 18 18.27 -23.69 -41.80
N GLU A 19 18.03 -24.08 -40.56
CA GLU A 19 18.23 -25.43 -40.03
C GLU A 19 17.82 -25.43 -38.55
N GLU A 20 16.88 -26.32 -38.20
CA GLU A 20 16.60 -26.69 -36.82
C GLU A 20 17.73 -27.59 -36.30
N PRO A 21 18.18 -27.42 -35.04
CA PRO A 21 18.81 -28.52 -34.33
C PRO A 21 17.83 -29.13 -33.34
N LEU A 22 17.36 -30.33 -33.70
CA LEU A 22 16.89 -31.37 -32.81
C LEU A 22 17.93 -31.63 -31.70
N LEU A 23 17.56 -31.38 -30.44
CA LEU A 23 18.29 -31.88 -29.28
C LEU A 23 17.57 -33.08 -28.69
N HIS A 24 18.03 -34.26 -29.12
CA HIS A 24 17.81 -35.54 -28.43
C HIS A 24 18.52 -35.51 -27.08
N LEU A 25 17.77 -35.63 -25.98
CA LEU A 25 18.30 -36.05 -24.69
C LEU A 25 17.61 -37.35 -24.26
N SER A 26 18.31 -38.44 -24.56
CA SER A 26 18.15 -39.75 -23.93
C SER A 26 18.76 -39.68 -22.52
N GLY A 27 18.06 -40.19 -21.52
CA GLY A 27 18.52 -40.13 -20.12
C GLY A 27 17.60 -40.88 -19.16
N GLU A 28 17.70 -42.21 -19.22
CA GLU A 28 17.57 -43.22 -18.16
C GLU A 28 16.55 -43.03 -17.02
N ARG A 29 15.59 -43.97 -16.98
CA ARG A 29 14.72 -44.25 -15.84
C ARG A 29 15.52 -44.96 -14.75
N GLY A 30 15.72 -44.30 -13.61
CA GLY A 30 16.10 -44.93 -12.35
C GLY A 30 14.96 -44.80 -11.34
N THR A 31 14.32 -45.91 -10.98
CA THR A 31 13.38 -46.01 -9.85
C THR A 31 14.15 -46.24 -8.56
N PRO A 32 13.99 -45.40 -7.52
CA PRO A 32 14.36 -45.79 -6.17
C PRO A 32 13.12 -46.30 -5.42
N THR A 33 13.14 -47.60 -5.12
CA THR A 33 12.38 -48.23 -4.05
C THR A 33 12.91 -47.73 -2.70
N TYR A 34 12.04 -47.19 -1.85
CA TYR A 34 12.37 -46.99 -0.43
C TYR A 34 11.35 -47.67 0.47
N SER A 35 11.94 -48.51 1.33
CA SER A 35 11.35 -49.41 2.29
C SER A 35 10.69 -48.65 3.45
N SER A 36 9.55 -49.17 3.89
CA SER A 36 8.87 -48.81 5.12
C SER A 36 9.70 -49.18 6.34
N LYS A 37 9.99 -48.20 7.20
CA LYS A 37 10.19 -48.42 8.64
C LYS A 37 9.46 -47.35 9.42
N SER A 38 8.41 -47.81 10.10
CA SER A 38 7.67 -47.08 11.11
C SER A 38 8.57 -46.77 12.30
N THR A 39 8.60 -45.51 12.71
CA THR A 39 8.95 -45.15 14.09
C THR A 39 7.84 -44.23 14.58
N GLY A 40 7.06 -44.76 15.52
CA GLY A 40 6.00 -44.01 16.19
C GLY A 40 6.62 -43.00 17.16
N PHE A 41 6.29 -41.74 17.00
CA PHE A 41 6.50 -40.72 18.00
C PHE A 41 5.19 -39.95 18.21
N SER A 42 4.65 -40.10 19.42
CA SER A 42 3.40 -39.49 19.89
C SER A 42 3.74 -38.27 20.73
N TRP A 43 3.24 -37.09 20.35
CA TRP A 43 3.30 -35.88 21.17
C TRP A 43 1.91 -35.60 21.76
N LYS A 44 1.78 -35.74 23.08
CA LYS A 44 0.64 -35.25 23.86
C LYS A 44 0.89 -33.80 24.24
N TRP A 45 0.07 -32.88 23.75
CA TRP A 45 0.03 -31.50 24.22
C TRP A 45 -0.95 -31.40 25.40
N ASN A 46 -0.44 -31.05 26.59
CA ASN A 46 -1.23 -30.56 27.70
C ASN A 46 -1.15 -29.02 27.71
N ILE A 47 -2.28 -28.36 27.52
CA ILE A 47 -2.40 -26.90 27.64
C ILE A 47 -2.80 -26.59 29.09
N PRO A 48 -2.07 -25.75 29.85
CA PRO A 48 -2.53 -25.27 31.14
C PRO A 48 -3.62 -24.21 30.96
N SER A 49 -4.70 -24.37 31.73
CA SER A 49 -5.80 -23.42 31.86
C SER A 49 -5.31 -22.07 32.42
N ALA A 50 -5.46 -21.00 31.64
CA ALA A 50 -5.25 -19.64 32.12
C ALA A 50 -6.50 -19.14 32.87
N GLN A 51 -6.28 -18.75 34.13
CA GLN A 51 -7.24 -18.05 34.99
C GLN A 51 -7.57 -16.66 34.41
N GLU A 52 -8.86 -16.39 34.21
CA GLU A 52 -9.38 -15.07 33.88
C GLU A 52 -9.35 -14.15 35.11
N VAL A 53 -8.58 -13.06 35.03
CA VAL A 53 -8.72 -11.90 35.92
C VAL A 53 -9.69 -10.93 35.25
N SER A 54 -10.88 -10.81 35.83
CA SER A 54 -11.95 -9.94 35.37
C SER A 54 -11.74 -8.49 35.81
N SER A 55 -12.03 -7.55 34.91
CA SER A 55 -12.40 -6.18 35.28
C SER A 55 -13.35 -5.59 34.22
N PRO A 56 -14.25 -4.67 34.62
CA PRO A 56 -15.55 -4.53 34.00
C PRO A 56 -15.57 -3.40 32.98
N LEU A 57 -16.03 -3.69 31.77
CA LEU A 57 -16.46 -2.63 30.84
C LEU A 57 -17.81 -3.02 30.25
N VAL A 58 -18.80 -2.23 30.64
CA VAL A 58 -20.22 -2.32 30.32
C VAL A 58 -20.40 -2.40 28.80
N ARG A 59 -20.65 -3.61 28.29
CA ARG A 59 -21.24 -3.81 26.97
C ARG A 59 -22.75 -3.88 27.15
N HIS A 60 -23.48 -3.01 26.46
CA HIS A 60 -24.90 -3.22 26.19
C HIS A 60 -25.04 -4.46 25.29
N SER A 61 -25.14 -5.65 25.89
CA SER A 61 -25.62 -6.84 25.21
C SER A 61 -27.13 -6.75 25.13
N VAL A 62 -27.68 -6.68 23.93
CA VAL A 62 -29.09 -6.98 23.69
C VAL A 62 -29.31 -8.45 24.06
N LYS A 63 -29.91 -8.71 25.23
CA LYS A 63 -30.35 -10.05 25.63
C LYS A 63 -31.53 -10.42 24.75
N PHE A 64 -31.31 -11.32 23.80
CA PHE A 64 -32.42 -12.06 23.19
C PHE A 64 -32.89 -13.14 24.17
N PRO A 65 -34.20 -13.31 24.37
CA PRO A 65 -34.72 -14.39 25.21
C PRO A 65 -34.34 -15.75 24.60
N GLN A 66 -33.55 -16.53 25.34
CA GLN A 66 -33.29 -17.93 25.04
C GLN A 66 -34.46 -18.79 25.54
N SER A 67 -35.51 -18.91 24.72
CA SER A 67 -36.38 -20.09 24.77
C SER A 67 -35.77 -21.17 23.89
N PRO A 68 -35.72 -22.44 24.31
CA PRO A 68 -35.32 -23.53 23.42
C PRO A 68 -36.23 -23.53 22.19
N PRO A 69 -35.70 -23.60 20.96
CA PRO A 69 -36.54 -23.66 19.78
C PRO A 69 -37.37 -24.97 19.83
N PRO A 70 -38.66 -24.92 19.48
CA PRO A 70 -39.43 -26.15 19.33
C PRO A 70 -38.77 -27.06 18.29
N PRO A 71 -38.94 -28.39 18.37
CA PRO A 71 -38.40 -29.32 17.40
C PRO A 71 -39.02 -29.01 16.03
N ARG A 72 -38.28 -28.28 15.20
CA ARG A 72 -38.66 -28.00 13.81
C ARG A 72 -38.41 -29.24 12.98
N GLU A 73 -39.45 -29.68 12.26
CA GLU A 73 -39.41 -30.68 11.20
C GLU A 73 -38.20 -30.41 10.28
N LYS A 74 -37.18 -31.28 10.34
CA LYS A 74 -35.94 -31.16 9.55
C LYS A 74 -36.18 -31.18 8.04
N ALA A 75 -37.35 -31.66 7.58
CA ALA A 75 -37.74 -31.69 6.18
C ALA A 75 -38.07 -30.30 5.61
N LYS A 76 -38.83 -29.47 6.35
CA LYS A 76 -39.22 -28.12 5.87
C LYS A 76 -38.05 -27.14 5.78
N LEU A 77 -37.04 -27.29 6.64
CA LEU A 77 -35.86 -26.43 6.60
C LEU A 77 -34.98 -26.71 5.37
N GLY A 78 -34.95 -27.96 4.89
CA GLY A 78 -34.24 -28.32 3.66
C GLY A 78 -34.89 -27.67 2.44
N ASP A 79 -36.22 -27.73 2.36
CA ASP A 79 -37.00 -27.14 1.26
C ASP A 79 -36.95 -25.61 1.29
N GLU A 80 -37.04 -24.96 2.45
CA GLU A 80 -36.90 -23.50 2.55
C GLU A 80 -35.50 -23.01 2.15
N ILE A 81 -34.45 -23.77 2.45
CA ILE A 81 -33.07 -23.42 2.08
C ILE A 81 -32.82 -23.69 0.59
N LEU A 82 -33.38 -24.76 0.05
CA LEU A 82 -33.29 -25.07 -1.38
C LEU A 82 -34.09 -24.06 -2.22
N ASP A 83 -35.30 -23.71 -1.79
CA ASP A 83 -36.09 -22.63 -2.39
C ASP A 83 -35.38 -21.30 -2.25
N PHE A 84 -34.67 -21.03 -1.15
CA PHE A 84 -33.85 -19.82 -1.03
C PHE A 84 -32.63 -19.82 -1.95
N ALA A 85 -31.99 -20.97 -2.17
CA ALA A 85 -30.86 -21.11 -3.10
C ALA A 85 -31.30 -21.02 -4.57
N VAL A 86 -32.43 -21.64 -4.91
CA VAL A 86 -33.07 -21.56 -6.24
C VAL A 86 -33.60 -20.15 -6.46
N MET A 87 -34.24 -19.53 -5.47
CA MET A 87 -34.66 -18.13 -5.50
C MET A 87 -33.44 -17.22 -5.67
N LEU A 88 -32.33 -17.41 -4.96
CA LEU A 88 -31.11 -16.60 -5.17
C LEU A 88 -30.56 -16.74 -6.60
N ARG A 89 -30.59 -17.95 -7.17
CA ARG A 89 -30.12 -18.24 -8.53
C ARG A 89 -31.07 -17.68 -9.59
N GLU A 90 -32.38 -17.79 -9.36
CA GLU A 90 -33.42 -17.20 -10.21
C GLU A 90 -33.49 -15.68 -10.06
N GLU A 91 -33.27 -15.14 -8.89
CA GLU A 91 -33.29 -13.70 -8.62
C GLU A 91 -32.01 -13.06 -9.16
N GLU A 92 -30.85 -13.72 -9.10
CA GLU A 92 -29.62 -13.29 -9.79
C GLU A 92 -29.78 -13.31 -11.32
N THR A 93 -30.45 -14.33 -11.87
CA THR A 93 -30.72 -14.41 -13.32
C THR A 93 -31.83 -13.46 -13.78
N ARG A 94 -32.91 -13.30 -13.00
CA ARG A 94 -34.02 -12.35 -13.27
C ARG A 94 -33.61 -10.89 -13.07
N HIS A 95 -32.80 -10.54 -12.07
CA HIS A 95 -32.22 -9.19 -11.95
C HIS A 95 -31.27 -8.87 -13.10
N ARG A 96 -30.49 -9.84 -13.58
CA ARG A 96 -29.65 -9.67 -14.77
C ARG A 96 -30.44 -9.50 -16.07
N GLN A 97 -31.65 -10.07 -16.15
CA GLN A 97 -32.41 -10.13 -17.41
C GLN A 97 -33.54 -9.09 -17.59
N ARG A 98 -34.30 -8.68 -16.57
CA ARG A 98 -35.59 -7.96 -16.83
C ARG A 98 -35.74 -6.53 -16.32
N ALA A 99 -35.01 -6.08 -15.30
CA ALA A 99 -35.16 -4.72 -14.75
C ALA A 99 -33.84 -3.99 -14.47
N GLY A 100 -32.69 -4.65 -14.67
CA GLY A 100 -31.45 -4.29 -14.01
C GLY A 100 -30.37 -3.62 -14.85
N ARG A 101 -30.51 -3.40 -16.17
CA ARG A 101 -29.44 -2.70 -16.94
C ARG A 101 -29.61 -1.18 -16.96
N GLN A 102 -30.82 -0.67 -17.15
CA GLN A 102 -31.05 0.79 -17.18
C GLN A 102 -30.99 1.40 -15.77
N SER A 103 -31.67 0.80 -14.79
CA SER A 103 -31.65 1.24 -13.39
C SER A 103 -30.23 1.17 -12.78
N PHE A 104 -29.48 0.10 -13.06
CA PHE A 104 -28.09 -0.03 -12.62
C PHE A 104 -27.16 0.97 -13.32
N ARG A 105 -27.30 1.20 -14.64
CA ARG A 105 -26.53 2.23 -15.35
C ARG A 105 -26.81 3.62 -14.79
N LEU A 106 -28.07 3.95 -14.51
CA LEU A 106 -28.46 5.21 -13.88
C LEU A 106 -27.86 5.35 -12.47
N LEU A 107 -27.87 4.28 -11.66
CA LEU A 107 -27.27 4.28 -10.33
C LEU A 107 -25.75 4.48 -10.40
N CYS A 108 -25.06 3.79 -11.32
CA CYS A 108 -23.62 3.94 -11.53
C CYS A 108 -23.27 5.35 -12.03
N LEU A 109 -24.05 5.89 -12.96
CA LEU A 109 -23.90 7.24 -13.49
C LEU A 109 -24.11 8.28 -12.38
N TRP A 110 -25.15 8.12 -11.56
CA TRP A 110 -25.43 9.01 -10.42
C TRP A 110 -24.31 8.99 -9.38
N ARG A 111 -23.79 7.79 -9.04
CA ARG A 111 -22.63 7.64 -8.14
C ARG A 111 -21.39 8.31 -8.70
N PHE A 112 -21.10 8.10 -9.99
CA PHE A 112 -20.00 8.74 -10.69
C PHE A 112 -20.12 10.26 -10.61
N TRP A 113 -21.28 10.83 -10.97
CA TRP A 113 -21.51 12.27 -10.92
C TRP A 113 -21.36 12.86 -9.52
N ARG A 114 -21.86 12.17 -8.49
CA ARG A 114 -21.68 12.60 -7.11
C ARG A 114 -20.20 12.68 -6.73
N TYR A 115 -19.43 11.65 -7.08
CA TYR A 115 -17.98 11.67 -6.86
C TYR A 115 -17.26 12.71 -7.70
N PHE A 116 -17.68 12.87 -8.96
CA PHE A 116 -17.11 13.84 -9.88
C PHE A 116 -17.27 15.26 -9.35
N MET A 117 -18.46 15.64 -8.90
CA MET A 117 -18.68 16.98 -8.32
C MET A 117 -17.85 17.23 -7.07
N VAL A 118 -17.75 16.24 -6.18
CA VAL A 118 -16.91 16.36 -4.96
C VAL A 118 -15.44 16.48 -5.33
N CYS A 119 -14.94 15.65 -6.24
CA CYS A 119 -13.55 15.71 -6.68
C CYS A 119 -13.26 16.99 -7.45
N LEU A 120 -14.17 17.43 -8.32
CA LEU A 120 -14.07 18.67 -9.09
C LEU A 120 -14.03 19.89 -8.17
N PHE A 121 -14.84 19.91 -7.10
CA PHE A 121 -14.78 20.98 -6.11
C PHE A 121 -13.41 21.02 -5.42
N VAL A 122 -12.88 19.86 -4.99
CA VAL A 122 -11.58 19.78 -4.32
C VAL A 122 -10.43 20.18 -5.26
N CYS A 123 -10.35 19.57 -6.44
CA CYS A 123 -9.31 19.90 -7.43
C CYS A 123 -9.47 21.32 -7.94
N GLY A 124 -10.70 21.78 -8.16
CA GLY A 124 -10.98 23.15 -8.59
C GLY A 124 -10.59 24.20 -7.55
N LEU A 125 -10.80 23.93 -6.26
CA LEU A 125 -10.30 24.79 -5.19
C LEU A 125 -8.77 24.79 -5.14
N ASP A 126 -8.13 23.63 -5.24
CA ASP A 126 -6.67 23.50 -5.27
C ASP A 126 -6.07 24.32 -6.42
N GLY A 127 -6.57 24.10 -7.64
CA GLY A 127 -6.17 24.85 -8.83
C GLY A 127 -6.50 26.34 -8.76
N ALA A 128 -7.66 26.71 -8.22
CA ALA A 128 -8.02 28.12 -8.02
C ALA A 128 -7.07 28.81 -7.03
N VAL A 129 -6.65 28.15 -5.94
CA VAL A 129 -5.65 28.70 -5.01
C VAL A 129 -4.31 28.87 -5.72
N VAL A 130 -3.89 27.92 -6.56
CA VAL A 130 -2.65 28.07 -7.33
C VAL A 130 -2.71 29.29 -8.25
N VAL A 131 -3.77 29.42 -9.06
CA VAL A 131 -3.90 30.53 -10.00
C VAL A 131 -4.09 31.87 -9.29
N LEU A 132 -4.92 31.93 -8.24
CA LEU A 132 -5.22 33.18 -7.55
C LEU A 132 -4.08 33.64 -6.63
N CYS A 133 -3.40 32.73 -5.93
CA CYS A 133 -2.39 33.10 -4.93
C CYS A 133 -0.95 33.03 -5.46
N PHE A 134 -0.68 32.27 -6.53
CA PHE A 134 0.69 32.02 -6.99
C PHE A 134 0.90 32.27 -8.47
N SER A 135 0.01 33.03 -9.13
CA SER A 135 0.21 33.46 -10.52
C SER A 135 0.07 34.96 -10.72
N THR A 136 0.64 35.44 -11.82
CA THR A 136 0.50 36.84 -12.28
C THR A 136 -0.91 37.18 -12.75
N VAL A 137 -1.78 36.19 -12.95
CA VAL A 137 -3.21 36.38 -13.28
C VAL A 137 -4.00 36.76 -12.03
N GLY A 138 -3.53 36.33 -10.86
CA GLY A 138 -4.12 36.62 -9.57
C GLY A 138 -3.29 37.62 -8.76
N TRP A 139 -3.14 37.33 -7.47
CA TRP A 139 -2.42 38.12 -6.47
C TRP A 139 -1.06 37.50 -6.15
N GLY A 140 -0.38 36.90 -7.14
CA GLY A 140 0.90 36.22 -6.95
C GLY A 140 1.97 37.12 -6.31
N GLU A 141 2.10 38.35 -6.81
CA GLU A 141 3.10 39.32 -6.32
C GLU A 141 2.80 39.77 -4.87
N ASP A 142 1.54 40.10 -4.58
CA ASP A 142 1.08 40.45 -3.22
C ASP A 142 1.26 39.27 -2.25
N THR A 143 1.02 38.05 -2.72
CA THR A 143 1.16 36.84 -1.89
C THR A 143 2.63 36.56 -1.58
N VAL A 144 3.51 36.65 -2.58
CA VAL A 144 4.95 36.44 -2.38
C VAL A 144 5.53 37.50 -1.44
N SER A 145 5.19 38.78 -1.64
CA SER A 145 5.65 39.86 -0.76
C SER A 145 5.15 39.68 0.68
N LEU A 146 3.88 39.29 0.88
CA LEU A 146 3.34 38.99 2.20
C LEU A 146 4.06 37.81 2.90
N LEU A 147 4.47 36.79 2.14
CA LEU A 147 5.15 35.61 2.67
C LEU A 147 6.64 35.84 2.92
N GLN A 148 7.30 36.73 2.15
CA GLN A 148 8.71 37.05 2.29
C GLN A 148 9.03 37.62 3.68
N ASP A 149 8.15 38.43 4.26
CA ASP A 149 8.35 39.02 5.61
C ASP A 149 8.23 38.01 6.78
N ARG A 150 8.13 36.70 6.50
CA ARG A 150 7.75 35.67 7.48
C ARG A 150 8.78 34.55 7.68
N SER A 151 10.04 34.71 7.27
CA SER A 151 11.09 33.68 7.48
C SER A 151 11.27 33.26 8.95
N MET A 152 11.19 34.19 9.89
CA MET A 152 11.24 33.86 11.33
C MET A 152 10.09 32.93 11.74
N MET A 153 8.89 33.11 11.17
CA MET A 153 7.75 32.22 11.38
C MET A 153 7.99 30.85 10.75
N ALA A 154 8.61 30.80 9.56
CA ALA A 154 9.00 29.54 8.91
C ALA A 154 9.95 28.71 9.80
N MET A 155 11.00 29.35 10.33
CA MET A 155 11.98 28.71 11.21
C MET A 155 11.34 28.27 12.54
N ALA A 156 10.47 29.10 13.13
CA ALA A 156 9.72 28.74 14.33
C ALA A 156 8.83 27.51 14.10
N LEU A 157 8.06 27.48 13.01
CA LEU A 157 7.18 26.35 12.66
C LEU A 157 7.98 25.07 12.33
N ALA A 158 9.10 25.19 11.61
CA ALA A 158 9.99 24.07 11.33
C ALA A 158 10.59 23.49 12.62
N SER A 159 11.08 24.36 13.52
CA SER A 159 11.63 23.95 14.81
C SER A 159 10.57 23.28 15.69
N LEU A 160 9.32 23.78 15.68
CA LEU A 160 8.19 23.16 16.36
C LEU A 160 7.86 21.79 15.76
N GLY A 161 7.87 21.66 14.43
CA GLY A 161 7.70 20.38 13.74
C GLY A 161 8.77 19.36 14.13
N VAL A 162 10.04 19.77 14.17
CA VAL A 162 11.16 18.94 14.64
C VAL A 162 10.98 18.56 16.10
N ALA A 163 10.61 19.51 16.97
CA ALA A 163 10.36 19.24 18.39
C ALA A 163 9.22 18.24 18.58
N ILE A 164 8.14 18.32 17.79
CA ILE A 164 7.04 17.36 17.80
C ILE A 164 7.50 15.97 17.35
N LEU A 165 8.32 15.89 16.30
CA LEU A 165 8.87 14.61 15.82
C LEU A 165 9.83 13.98 16.83
N VAL A 166 10.71 14.78 17.45
CA VAL A 166 11.60 14.34 18.53
C VAL A 166 10.77 13.89 19.73
N LEU A 167 9.73 14.64 20.11
CA LEU A 167 8.82 14.25 21.18
C LEU A 167 8.11 12.94 20.85
N LEU A 168 7.64 12.73 19.62
CA LEU A 168 7.04 11.47 19.19
C LEU A 168 8.03 10.31 19.24
N TYR A 169 9.27 10.54 18.78
CA TYR A 169 10.32 9.55 18.84
C TYR A 169 10.63 9.18 20.30
N VAL A 170 10.82 10.17 21.16
CA VAL A 170 10.98 10.02 22.61
C VAL A 170 9.76 9.29 23.17
N LEU A 171 8.53 9.68 22.87
CA LEU A 171 7.33 9.01 23.40
C LEU A 171 7.18 7.57 22.91
N ASP A 172 7.52 7.25 21.66
CA ASP A 172 7.52 5.89 21.12
C ASP A 172 8.59 5.03 21.79
N PHE A 173 9.73 5.64 22.10
CA PHE A 173 10.86 5.01 22.76
C PHE A 173 10.67 4.86 24.28
N PHE A 174 10.02 5.84 24.90
CA PHE A 174 9.74 5.94 26.33
C PHE A 174 8.30 5.48 26.68
N SER A 175 7.50 4.92 25.78
CA SER A 175 6.22 4.26 26.14
C SER A 175 6.34 2.74 25.98
N PRO A 176 5.71 1.93 26.86
CA PRO A 176 5.91 0.47 26.93
C PRO A 176 5.48 -0.25 25.64
N PRO A 177 5.90 -1.51 25.45
CA PRO A 177 6.37 -2.03 24.17
C PRO A 177 5.30 -1.91 23.10
N HIS A 178 5.73 -1.42 21.94
CA HIS A 178 4.96 -1.40 20.70
C HIS A 178 4.15 -2.70 20.63
N LEU A 179 2.82 -2.60 20.72
CA LEU A 179 1.96 -3.74 20.44
C LEU A 179 2.39 -4.28 19.07
N PRO A 180 2.82 -5.55 18.94
CA PRO A 180 3.40 -6.06 17.71
C PRO A 180 2.46 -5.75 16.53
N GLY A 181 2.99 -5.00 15.56
CA GLY A 181 2.25 -4.58 14.36
C GLY A 181 1.42 -3.28 14.46
N LYS A 182 1.45 -2.53 15.56
CA LYS A 182 0.77 -1.22 15.69
C LYS A 182 1.76 -0.06 15.81
N HIS A 183 2.03 0.61 14.68
CA HIS A 183 2.85 1.82 14.64
C HIS A 183 2.11 3.06 15.19
N LEU A 184 2.82 3.95 15.90
CA LEU A 184 2.32 5.25 16.42
C LEU A 184 1.14 5.13 17.41
N VAL A 185 1.08 4.04 18.17
CA VAL A 185 0.10 3.84 19.24
C VAL A 185 0.81 4.02 20.58
N LEU A 186 0.60 5.18 21.22
CA LEU A 186 1.27 5.55 22.47
C LEU A 186 0.80 4.71 23.66
N SER A 187 -0.47 4.28 23.66
CA SER A 187 -1.00 3.32 24.63
C SER A 187 -2.29 2.68 24.10
N ALA A 188 -2.75 1.60 24.77
CA ALA A 188 -4.00 0.93 24.42
C ALA A 188 -5.22 1.87 24.40
N ASN A 189 -5.27 2.82 25.35
CA ASN A 189 -6.35 3.80 25.45
C ASN A 189 -6.15 4.99 24.48
N TRP A 190 -4.93 5.23 24.01
CA TRP A 190 -4.55 6.39 23.18
C TRP A 190 -4.11 5.95 21.78
N SER A 191 -4.88 5.04 21.18
CA SER A 191 -4.56 4.42 19.87
C SER A 191 -4.51 5.38 18.68
N ARG A 192 -4.99 6.61 18.85
CA ARG A 192 -5.00 7.66 17.80
C ARG A 192 -4.01 8.78 18.06
N THR A 193 -3.54 8.95 19.29
CA THR A 193 -2.82 10.15 19.72
C THR A 193 -1.48 10.29 19.00
N GLY A 194 -0.69 9.22 18.87
CA GLY A 194 0.57 9.28 18.11
C GLY A 194 0.37 9.67 16.65
N ARG A 195 -0.74 9.23 16.02
CA ARG A 195 -1.10 9.63 14.66
C ARG A 195 -1.52 11.09 14.55
N VAL A 196 -2.27 11.60 15.53
CA VAL A 196 -2.67 13.02 15.59
C VAL A 196 -1.46 13.92 15.80
N VAL A 197 -0.56 13.56 16.71
CA VAL A 197 0.68 14.32 16.95
C VAL A 197 1.57 14.29 15.70
N LEU A 198 1.63 13.16 14.98
CA LEU A 198 2.40 13.10 13.72
C LEU A 198 1.78 13.99 12.64
N ALA A 199 0.45 13.99 12.55
CA ALA A 199 -0.27 14.88 11.62
C ALA A 199 -0.02 16.35 11.97
N LEU A 200 0.02 16.70 13.26
CA LEU A 200 0.35 18.05 13.71
C LEU A 200 1.78 18.45 13.33
N GLY A 201 2.75 17.56 13.55
CA GLY A 201 4.14 17.79 13.13
C GLY A 201 4.25 17.99 11.61
N GLY A 202 3.57 17.14 10.83
CA GLY A 202 3.49 17.30 9.37
C GLY A 202 2.85 18.63 8.94
N PHE A 203 1.79 19.05 9.61
CA PHE A 203 1.14 20.34 9.37
C PHE A 203 2.06 21.52 9.67
N CYS A 204 2.86 21.46 10.73
CA CYS A 204 3.88 22.46 11.02
C CYS A 204 4.92 22.57 9.88
N PHE A 205 5.37 21.47 9.29
CA PHE A 205 6.29 21.52 8.14
C PHE A 205 5.64 22.08 6.87
N VAL A 206 4.38 21.77 6.62
CA VAL A 206 3.62 22.36 5.51
C VAL A 206 3.53 23.88 5.67
N LEU A 207 3.13 24.35 6.87
CA LEU A 207 3.08 25.78 7.16
C LEU A 207 4.46 26.45 7.10
N ALA A 208 5.49 25.77 7.61
CA ALA A 208 6.87 26.28 7.53
C ALA A 208 7.31 26.45 6.07
N GLY A 209 7.00 25.48 5.21
CA GLY A 209 7.29 25.55 3.78
C GLY A 209 6.53 26.68 3.08
N LEU A 210 5.25 26.91 3.42
CA LEU A 210 4.49 28.05 2.91
C LEU A 210 5.12 29.40 3.31
N CYS A 211 5.72 29.48 4.50
CA CYS A 211 6.41 30.69 4.98
C CYS A 211 7.87 30.80 4.53
N ALA A 212 8.40 29.79 3.85
CA ALA A 212 9.81 29.74 3.41
C ALA A 212 10.04 30.43 2.04
N SER A 213 9.09 31.24 1.58
CA SER A 213 9.15 31.91 0.27
C SER A 213 10.35 32.84 0.12
N GLU A 214 10.86 33.42 1.22
CA GLU A 214 12.06 34.26 1.22
C GLU A 214 13.29 33.50 0.73
N PHE A 215 13.47 32.26 1.18
CA PHE A 215 14.61 31.42 0.78
C PHE A 215 14.35 30.68 -0.53
N TYR A 216 13.10 30.26 -0.74
CA TYR A 216 12.69 29.47 -1.88
C TYR A 216 11.27 29.88 -2.33
N PRO A 217 11.13 30.85 -3.26
CA PRO A 217 9.82 31.39 -3.66
C PRO A 217 8.89 30.34 -4.29
N ILE A 218 9.46 29.20 -4.69
CA ILE A 218 8.78 28.11 -5.36
C ILE A 218 8.11 27.12 -4.39
N ILE A 219 8.61 26.99 -3.15
CA ILE A 219 8.11 25.97 -2.20
C ILE A 219 6.61 26.11 -1.93
N PRO A 220 6.06 27.33 -1.69
CA PRO A 220 4.63 27.47 -1.45
C PRO A 220 3.78 26.98 -2.62
N LEU A 221 4.18 27.32 -3.84
CA LEU A 221 3.56 26.85 -5.08
C LEU A 221 3.56 25.31 -5.15
N LEU A 222 4.71 24.67 -4.92
CA LEU A 222 4.82 23.21 -4.96
C LEU A 222 3.95 22.53 -3.89
N ILE A 223 3.91 23.08 -2.68
CA ILE A 223 3.07 22.55 -1.60
C ILE A 223 1.60 22.60 -2.01
N THR A 224 1.14 23.72 -2.57
CA THR A 224 -0.25 23.88 -3.00
C THR A 224 -0.58 22.94 -4.17
N VAL A 225 0.23 22.95 -5.23
CA VAL A 225 0.01 22.11 -6.43
C VAL A 225 -0.01 20.60 -6.10
N HIS A 226 0.74 20.18 -5.08
CA HIS A 226 0.79 18.77 -4.65
C HIS A 226 -0.16 18.44 -3.48
N ALA A 227 -0.97 19.40 -3.00
CA ALA A 227 -1.96 19.18 -1.94
C ALA A 227 -3.23 18.49 -2.46
N GLY A 228 -3.54 18.57 -3.76
CA GLY A 228 -4.69 17.92 -4.40
C GLY A 228 -4.84 16.42 -4.10
N PRO A 229 -3.85 15.54 -4.33
CA PRO A 229 -4.02 14.11 -4.05
C PRO A 229 -4.20 13.78 -2.55
N PRO A 230 -3.41 14.33 -1.61
CA PRO A 230 -3.65 14.12 -0.18
C PRO A 230 -5.04 14.56 0.28
N THR A 231 -5.54 15.70 -0.19
CA THR A 231 -6.88 16.20 0.14
C THR A 231 -7.97 15.29 -0.42
N LEU A 232 -7.84 14.81 -1.67
CA LEU A 232 -8.77 13.82 -2.22
C LEU A 232 -8.75 12.48 -1.47
N VAL A 233 -7.58 12.03 -1.01
CA VAL A 233 -7.48 10.82 -0.19
C VAL A 233 -8.20 11.01 1.15
N LEU A 234 -8.07 12.19 1.75
CA LEU A 234 -8.82 12.54 2.97
C LEU A 234 -10.33 12.54 2.72
N VAL A 235 -10.77 13.19 1.65
CA VAL A 235 -12.18 13.21 1.22
C VAL A 235 -12.68 11.78 0.95
N ARG A 236 -11.87 10.94 0.30
CA ARG A 236 -12.20 9.52 0.13
C ARG A 236 -12.39 8.83 1.47
N HIS A 237 -11.52 9.08 2.44
CA HIS A 237 -11.66 8.51 3.78
C HIS A 237 -12.96 8.94 4.48
N LEU A 238 -13.42 10.18 4.26
CA LEU A 238 -14.66 10.71 4.82
C LEU A 238 -15.92 10.16 4.12
N VAL A 239 -15.87 9.96 2.80
CA VAL A 239 -17.03 9.53 1.99
C VAL A 239 -17.10 7.99 1.85
N ARG A 240 -16.06 7.26 2.24
CA ARG A 240 -16.00 5.80 2.07
C ARG A 240 -17.11 5.11 2.85
N PRO A 241 -17.87 4.18 2.23
CA PRO A 241 -18.85 3.37 2.97
C PRO A 241 -18.15 2.55 4.07
N PRO A 242 -18.81 2.31 5.23
CA PRO A 242 -18.23 1.55 6.32
C PRO A 242 -17.84 0.15 5.83
N TRP A 243 -16.57 -0.18 6.00
CA TRP A 243 -16.06 -1.50 5.62
C TRP A 243 -16.50 -2.54 6.64
N VAL A 244 -17.05 -3.67 6.20
CA VAL A 244 -17.35 -4.78 7.09
C VAL A 244 -16.04 -5.40 7.52
N LYS A 245 -15.74 -5.29 8.80
CA LYS A 245 -14.73 -6.14 9.40
C LYS A 245 -15.36 -7.51 9.61
N LEU A 246 -14.73 -8.55 9.08
CA LEU A 246 -15.07 -9.90 9.54
C LEU A 246 -14.82 -9.94 11.04
N THR A 247 -15.78 -10.50 11.78
CA THR A 247 -15.58 -10.85 13.18
C THR A 247 -14.49 -11.91 13.27
N ASP A 248 -13.77 -11.95 14.39
CA ASP A 248 -12.66 -12.89 14.62
C ASP A 248 -13.08 -14.38 14.55
N SER A 249 -14.39 -14.64 14.49
CA SER A 249 -15.02 -15.95 14.34
C SER A 249 -14.79 -16.63 12.97
N GLY A 250 -14.06 -16.01 12.04
CA GLY A 250 -13.71 -16.61 10.75
C GLY A 250 -14.87 -16.72 9.75
N LEU A 251 -14.57 -17.21 8.53
CA LEU A 251 -15.61 -17.45 7.51
C LEU A 251 -16.57 -18.58 7.92
N ASP A 252 -16.08 -19.57 8.66
CA ASP A 252 -16.80 -20.81 8.96
C ASP A 252 -18.01 -20.62 9.88
N ALA A 253 -18.05 -19.51 10.64
CA ALA A 253 -19.17 -19.18 11.52
C ALA A 253 -20.33 -18.49 10.77
N LEU A 254 -20.15 -18.10 9.51
CA LEU A 254 -21.15 -17.36 8.74
C LEU A 254 -22.13 -18.31 8.07
N THR A 255 -23.41 -17.94 8.07
CA THR A 255 -24.42 -18.61 7.25
C THR A 255 -24.19 -18.33 5.76
N VAL A 256 -24.66 -19.21 4.87
CA VAL A 256 -24.58 -19.00 3.40
C VAL A 256 -25.17 -17.65 3.00
N ARG A 257 -26.27 -17.25 3.63
CA ARG A 257 -26.91 -15.95 3.42
C ARG A 257 -25.97 -14.79 3.78
N GLU A 258 -25.30 -14.86 4.92
CA GLU A 258 -24.34 -13.83 5.34
C GLU A 258 -23.11 -13.79 4.42
N MET A 259 -22.60 -14.94 3.99
CA MET A 259 -21.49 -15.02 3.02
C MET A 259 -21.86 -14.38 1.68
N VAL A 260 -23.06 -14.63 1.15
CA VAL A 260 -23.55 -14.00 -0.09
C VAL A 260 -23.73 -12.49 0.07
N LEU A 261 -24.26 -12.03 1.21
CA LEU A 261 -24.37 -10.60 1.50
C LEU A 261 -23.00 -9.93 1.64
N LEU A 262 -22.04 -10.60 2.25
CA LEU A 262 -20.66 -10.15 2.38
C LEU A 262 -20.01 -10.02 1.00
N LEU A 263 -20.17 -11.02 0.14
CA LEU A 263 -19.66 -11.00 -1.23
C LEU A 263 -20.25 -9.84 -2.04
N ARG A 264 -21.57 -9.65 -1.99
CA ARG A 264 -22.24 -8.50 -2.63
C ARG A 264 -21.68 -7.16 -2.14
N ARG A 265 -21.39 -7.05 -0.85
CA ARG A 265 -20.82 -5.82 -0.27
C ARG A 265 -19.36 -5.60 -0.67
N VAL A 266 -18.57 -6.67 -0.84
CA VAL A 266 -17.22 -6.59 -1.40
C VAL A 266 -17.27 -6.09 -2.84
N ASP A 267 -18.13 -6.67 -3.68
CA ASP A 267 -18.34 -6.22 -5.07
C ASP A 267 -18.77 -4.75 -5.15
N GLN A 268 -19.74 -4.34 -4.33
CA GLN A 268 -20.19 -2.94 -4.28
C GLN A 268 -19.06 -1.98 -3.88
N ASN A 269 -18.20 -2.39 -2.94
CA ASN A 269 -17.05 -1.58 -2.52
C ASN A 269 -15.98 -1.47 -3.63
N GLU A 270 -15.78 -2.51 -4.44
CA GLU A 270 -14.89 -2.48 -5.61
C GLU A 270 -15.42 -1.49 -6.66
N GLU A 271 -16.69 -1.60 -7.02
CA GLU A 271 -17.35 -0.70 -7.97
C GLU A 271 -17.36 0.76 -7.49
N ASP A 272 -17.58 0.98 -6.19
CA ASP A 272 -17.53 2.29 -5.56
C ASP A 272 -16.13 2.92 -5.62
N GLN A 273 -15.08 2.11 -5.38
CA GLN A 273 -13.70 2.56 -5.55
C GLN A 273 -13.40 2.92 -7.02
N LEU A 274 -13.83 2.08 -7.95
CA LEU A 274 -13.65 2.32 -9.38
C LEU A 274 -14.29 3.64 -9.81
N ALA A 275 -15.56 3.85 -9.42
CA ALA A 275 -16.29 5.08 -9.74
C ALA A 275 -15.61 6.32 -9.14
N PHE A 276 -15.12 6.23 -7.90
CA PHE A 276 -14.40 7.32 -7.26
C PHE A 276 -13.10 7.69 -7.99
N TYR A 277 -12.23 6.71 -8.28
CA TYR A 277 -10.95 7.00 -8.95
C TYR A 277 -11.13 7.45 -10.40
N LEU A 278 -12.14 6.94 -11.10
CA LEU A 278 -12.50 7.42 -12.43
C LEU A 278 -12.96 8.89 -12.37
N ALA A 279 -13.85 9.20 -11.44
CA ALA A 279 -14.32 10.57 -11.22
C ALA A 279 -13.19 11.52 -10.83
N ALA A 280 -12.28 11.10 -9.95
CA ALA A 280 -11.10 11.87 -9.58
C ALA A 280 -10.18 12.13 -10.78
N GLY A 281 -9.92 11.11 -11.62
CA GLY A 281 -9.12 11.28 -12.83
C GLY A 281 -9.73 12.27 -13.81
N CYS A 282 -11.05 12.20 -14.03
CA CYS A 282 -11.77 13.18 -14.85
C CYS A 282 -11.73 14.58 -14.25
N ALA A 283 -11.87 14.71 -12.93
CA ALA A 283 -11.79 15.99 -12.23
C ALA A 283 -10.41 16.64 -12.38
N PHE A 284 -9.32 15.89 -12.16
CA PHE A 284 -7.97 16.39 -12.41
C PHE A 284 -7.77 16.84 -13.86
N ALA A 285 -8.18 16.03 -14.83
CA ALA A 285 -8.05 16.39 -16.24
C ALA A 285 -8.84 17.65 -16.60
N PHE A 286 -10.06 17.77 -16.08
CA PHE A 286 -10.91 18.95 -16.33
C PHE A 286 -10.35 20.21 -15.67
N THR A 287 -9.88 20.13 -14.41
CA THR A 287 -9.20 21.24 -13.74
C THR A 287 -7.96 21.67 -14.51
N GLY A 288 -7.14 20.71 -14.98
CA GLY A 288 -5.98 21.04 -15.81
C GLY A 288 -6.35 21.74 -17.12
N VAL A 289 -7.48 21.42 -17.74
CA VAL A 289 -7.97 22.17 -18.93
C VAL A 289 -8.38 23.60 -18.56
N LEU A 290 -9.03 23.81 -17.41
CA LEU A 290 -9.40 25.15 -16.94
C LEU A 290 -8.17 26.00 -16.62
N GLU A 291 -7.17 25.43 -15.96
CA GLU A 291 -5.90 26.10 -15.68
C GLU A 291 -5.15 26.45 -16.96
N LEU A 292 -5.11 25.54 -17.94
CA LEU A 292 -4.51 25.80 -19.24
C LEU A 292 -5.23 26.94 -19.96
N LEU A 293 -6.56 26.96 -19.92
CA LEU A 293 -7.34 28.05 -20.48
C LEU A 293 -7.01 29.39 -19.79
N SER A 294 -6.90 29.39 -18.46
CA SER A 294 -6.51 30.60 -17.70
C SER A 294 -5.12 31.11 -18.09
N PHE A 295 -4.15 30.20 -18.29
CA PHE A 295 -2.81 30.53 -18.75
C PHE A 295 -2.80 31.10 -20.17
N VAL A 296 -3.53 30.47 -21.11
CA VAL A 296 -3.62 30.94 -22.50
C VAL A 296 -4.23 32.34 -22.56
N LEU A 297 -5.31 32.58 -21.79
CA LEU A 297 -5.93 33.90 -21.72
C LEU A 297 -4.96 34.96 -21.17
N ALA A 298 -4.19 34.62 -20.14
CA ALA A 298 -3.19 35.50 -19.56
C ALA A 298 -1.94 35.71 -20.44
N SER A 299 -1.59 34.74 -21.28
CA SER A 299 -0.43 34.83 -22.18
C SER A 299 -0.59 35.89 -23.28
N SER A 300 -1.82 36.38 -23.51
CA SER A 300 -2.09 37.47 -24.46
C SER A 300 -1.53 38.82 -24.01
N SER A 301 -1.21 38.97 -22.72
CA SER A 301 -0.61 40.18 -22.13
C SER A 301 0.85 39.92 -21.70
N VAL A 302 1.72 39.56 -22.65
CA VAL A 302 3.16 39.30 -22.37
C VAL A 302 3.83 40.58 -21.85
N PRO A 303 4.38 40.57 -20.63
CA PRO A 303 5.11 41.71 -20.10
C PRO A 303 6.55 41.77 -20.63
N LYS A 304 7.12 42.97 -20.66
CA LYS A 304 8.51 43.21 -21.06
C LYS A 304 9.43 42.80 -19.89
N LEU A 305 10.40 41.91 -20.14
CA LEU A 305 11.36 41.46 -19.12
C LEU A 305 12.25 42.59 -18.61
N THR A 306 12.36 42.71 -17.28
CA THR A 306 13.43 43.42 -16.54
C THR A 306 14.15 42.44 -15.60
N GLU A 307 15.30 42.77 -15.00
CA GLU A 307 16.10 41.84 -14.17
C GLU A 307 15.38 41.25 -12.92
N ASP A 308 14.30 41.87 -12.43
CA ASP A 308 13.32 41.25 -11.48
C ASP A 308 12.53 40.06 -12.09
N SER A 309 12.92 39.63 -13.30
CA SER A 309 12.23 38.66 -14.14
C SER A 309 12.12 37.26 -13.58
N GLU A 310 13.03 36.76 -12.74
CA GLU A 310 13.02 35.32 -12.41
C GLU A 310 11.83 34.92 -11.53
N VAL A 311 11.53 35.67 -10.47
CA VAL A 311 10.36 35.43 -9.61
C VAL A 311 9.08 35.67 -10.40
N PHE A 312 9.07 36.73 -11.22
CA PHE A 312 7.98 37.00 -12.14
C PHE A 312 7.73 35.82 -13.10
N TYR A 313 8.78 35.22 -13.66
CA TYR A 313 8.68 34.05 -14.52
C TYR A 313 8.14 32.82 -13.80
N VAL A 314 8.55 32.60 -12.55
CA VAL A 314 7.99 31.53 -11.71
C VAL A 314 6.48 31.73 -11.53
N LEU A 315 6.04 32.95 -11.19
CA LEU A 315 4.62 33.26 -11.03
C LEU A 315 3.85 33.16 -12.36
N TRP A 316 4.44 33.61 -13.46
CA TRP A 316 3.82 33.54 -14.78
C TRP A 316 3.66 32.09 -15.26
N THR A 317 4.63 31.22 -14.98
CA THR A 317 4.61 29.79 -15.35
C THR A 317 3.87 28.89 -14.36
N ALA A 318 3.50 29.38 -13.17
CA ALA A 318 2.82 28.60 -12.14
C ALA A 318 1.55 27.86 -12.63
N PRO A 319 0.66 28.47 -13.44
CA PRO A 319 -0.49 27.76 -13.99
C PRO A 319 -0.09 26.57 -14.86
N LEU A 320 1.01 26.68 -15.63
CA LEU A 320 1.47 25.59 -16.48
C LEU A 320 1.97 24.39 -15.65
N ILE A 321 2.62 24.65 -14.52
CA ILE A 321 3.03 23.61 -13.57
C ILE A 321 1.83 22.92 -12.94
N ALA A 322 0.80 23.70 -12.58
CA ALA A 322 -0.47 23.16 -12.10
C ALA A 322 -1.09 22.23 -13.16
N VAL A 323 -1.15 22.66 -14.43
CA VAL A 323 -1.65 21.85 -15.55
C VAL A 323 -0.89 20.54 -15.66
N CYS A 324 0.44 20.60 -15.70
CA CYS A 324 1.28 19.41 -15.79
C CYS A 324 1.02 18.45 -14.62
N THR A 325 0.86 18.99 -13.41
CA THR A 325 0.60 18.21 -12.20
C THR A 325 -0.76 17.55 -12.23
N HIS A 326 -1.81 18.30 -12.59
CA HIS A 326 -3.16 17.77 -12.79
C HIS A 326 -3.18 16.66 -13.84
N VAL A 327 -2.47 16.83 -14.96
CA VAL A 327 -2.35 15.78 -16.01
C VAL A 327 -1.65 14.54 -15.48
N VAL A 328 -0.53 14.68 -14.77
CA VAL A 328 0.19 13.54 -14.18
C VAL A 328 -0.70 12.79 -13.17
N TYR A 329 -1.46 13.51 -12.34
CA TYR A 329 -2.39 12.88 -11.40
C TYR A 329 -3.59 12.24 -12.10
N ALA A 330 -4.12 12.84 -13.17
CA ALA A 330 -5.13 12.21 -14.00
C ALA A 330 -4.61 10.88 -14.59
N ILE A 331 -3.36 10.86 -15.06
CA ILE A 331 -2.70 9.62 -15.54
C ILE A 331 -2.59 8.60 -14.41
N PHE A 332 -2.15 8.99 -13.20
CA PHE A 332 -2.07 8.07 -12.06
C PHE A 332 -3.43 7.48 -11.66
N MET A 333 -4.50 8.29 -11.70
CA MET A 333 -5.86 7.81 -11.47
C MET A 333 -6.33 6.88 -12.60
N GLY A 334 -6.01 7.22 -13.86
CA GLY A 334 -6.27 6.36 -15.02
C GLY A 334 -5.55 5.00 -14.91
N LEU A 335 -4.28 5.00 -14.49
CA LEU A 335 -3.52 3.79 -14.20
C LEU A 335 -4.18 2.99 -13.07
N ARG A 336 -4.62 3.65 -11.99
CA ARG A 336 -5.32 2.99 -10.88
C ARG A 336 -6.61 2.31 -11.34
N VAL A 337 -7.37 2.98 -12.20
CA VAL A 337 -8.59 2.45 -12.84
C VAL A 337 -8.27 1.27 -13.75
N GLY A 338 -7.25 1.38 -14.60
CA GLY A 338 -6.80 0.27 -15.46
C GLY A 338 -6.34 -0.96 -14.67
N LEU A 339 -5.63 -0.74 -13.56
CA LEU A 339 -5.18 -1.80 -12.66
C LEU A 339 -6.33 -2.43 -11.85
N HIS A 340 -7.46 -1.75 -11.69
CA HIS A 340 -8.60 -2.25 -10.92
C HIS A 340 -9.12 -3.60 -11.44
N ALA A 341 -9.20 -3.76 -12.77
CA ALA A 341 -9.61 -5.02 -13.39
C ALA A 341 -8.67 -6.18 -13.07
N THR A 342 -7.38 -5.88 -12.90
CA THR A 342 -6.38 -6.86 -12.47
C THR A 342 -6.59 -7.18 -10.99
N TYR A 343 -6.70 -6.17 -10.12
CA TYR A 343 -6.90 -6.38 -8.67
C TYR A 343 -8.14 -7.22 -8.36
N ARG A 344 -9.25 -6.99 -9.04
CA ARG A 344 -10.50 -7.75 -8.89
C ARG A 344 -10.31 -9.25 -9.15
N GLY A 345 -9.38 -9.61 -10.04
CA GLY A 345 -9.03 -11.00 -10.34
C GLY A 345 -8.04 -11.61 -9.34
N THR A 346 -7.38 -10.81 -8.51
CA THR A 346 -6.33 -11.24 -7.56
C THR A 346 -6.80 -11.29 -6.11
N ASP A 347 -8.10 -11.08 -5.86
CA ASP A 347 -8.63 -10.99 -4.51
C ASP A 347 -8.80 -12.37 -3.88
N THR A 348 -7.75 -12.85 -3.20
CA THR A 348 -7.71 -14.14 -2.50
C THR A 348 -8.88 -14.32 -1.55
N PHE A 349 -9.22 -13.30 -0.77
CA PHE A 349 -10.37 -13.31 0.12
C PHE A 349 -11.69 -13.51 -0.64
N LYS A 350 -11.87 -12.79 -1.75
CA LYS A 350 -13.07 -12.94 -2.59
C LYS A 350 -13.15 -14.32 -3.24
N HIS A 351 -12.02 -14.87 -3.68
CA HIS A 351 -11.95 -16.22 -4.25
C HIS A 351 -12.25 -17.29 -3.21
N GLU A 352 -11.71 -17.17 -2.00
CA GLU A 352 -11.99 -18.06 -0.87
C GLU A 352 -13.46 -17.99 -0.45
N LEU A 353 -14.01 -16.78 -0.37
CA LEU A 353 -15.43 -16.57 -0.07
C LEU A 353 -16.33 -17.17 -1.16
N ASN A 354 -16.02 -16.95 -2.44
CA ASN A 354 -16.73 -17.55 -3.56
C ASN A 354 -16.67 -19.08 -3.53
N ALA A 355 -15.48 -19.65 -3.27
CA ALA A 355 -15.28 -21.08 -3.17
C ALA A 355 -16.10 -21.68 -2.03
N THR A 356 -16.11 -21.01 -0.87
CA THR A 356 -16.86 -21.45 0.33
C THR A 356 -18.37 -21.39 0.08
N VAL A 357 -18.86 -20.31 -0.55
CA VAL A 357 -20.27 -20.19 -0.94
C VAL A 357 -20.67 -21.28 -1.94
N GLN A 358 -19.85 -21.54 -2.96
CA GLN A 358 -20.11 -22.58 -3.94
C GLN A 358 -20.14 -23.99 -3.32
N LYS A 359 -19.19 -24.30 -2.43
CA LYS A 359 -19.17 -25.56 -1.68
C LYS A 359 -20.42 -25.71 -0.80
N ALA A 360 -20.82 -24.65 -0.12
CA ALA A 360 -22.01 -24.67 0.73
C ALA A 360 -23.29 -24.90 -0.10
N ILE A 361 -23.43 -24.20 -1.24
CA ILE A 361 -24.56 -24.41 -2.17
C ILE A 361 -24.56 -25.83 -2.72
N ALA A 362 -23.42 -26.33 -3.19
CA ALA A 362 -23.30 -27.70 -3.71
C ALA A 362 -23.66 -28.75 -2.66
N SER A 363 -23.24 -28.55 -1.39
CA SER A 363 -23.60 -29.46 -0.29
C SER A 363 -25.10 -29.47 0.02
N LEU A 364 -25.77 -28.32 -0.15
CA LEU A 364 -27.22 -28.19 0.00
C LEU A 364 -27.97 -28.83 -1.18
N GLU A 365 -27.49 -28.63 -2.41
CA GLU A 365 -28.05 -29.26 -3.61
C GLU A 365 -27.91 -30.80 -3.58
N ALA A 366 -26.75 -31.32 -3.13
CA ALA A 366 -26.52 -32.76 -2.99
C ALA A 366 -27.45 -33.40 -1.95
N ARG A 367 -27.67 -32.73 -0.81
CA ARG A 367 -28.66 -33.17 0.20
C ARG A 367 -30.08 -33.19 -0.35
N GLY A 368 -30.43 -32.24 -1.23
CA GLY A 368 -31.75 -32.18 -1.86
C GLY A 368 -31.98 -33.24 -2.96
N ARG A 369 -30.93 -33.73 -3.62
CA ARG A 369 -31.05 -34.64 -4.78
C ARG A 369 -30.76 -36.11 -4.51
N GLN A 370 -30.32 -36.50 -3.30
CA GLN A 370 -29.86 -37.87 -2.98
C GLN A 370 -28.82 -38.45 -3.96
N LEU A 371 -28.20 -37.63 -4.81
CA LEU A 371 -27.05 -38.02 -5.62
C LEU A 371 -25.81 -37.44 -4.98
N GLU A 372 -24.93 -38.29 -4.45
CA GLU A 372 -23.55 -37.93 -4.17
C GLU A 372 -22.83 -37.73 -5.51
N PRO A 373 -22.42 -36.49 -5.86
CA PRO A 373 -21.52 -36.32 -6.99
C PRO A 373 -20.18 -36.99 -6.66
N SER A 374 -19.61 -37.72 -7.63
CA SER A 374 -18.29 -38.35 -7.43
C SER A 374 -17.24 -37.29 -7.11
N HIS A 375 -16.70 -37.35 -5.89
CA HIS A 375 -15.67 -36.44 -5.38
C HIS A 375 -14.48 -36.28 -6.34
N SER A 376 -14.14 -37.32 -7.12
CA SER A 376 -13.03 -37.29 -8.06
C SER A 376 -13.27 -36.37 -9.27
N GLN A 377 -14.51 -36.26 -9.75
CA GLN A 377 -14.85 -35.39 -10.90
C GLN A 377 -14.84 -33.91 -10.51
N LEU A 378 -15.36 -33.60 -9.32
CA LEU A 378 -15.32 -32.25 -8.74
C LEU A 378 -13.89 -31.76 -8.54
N ASP A 379 -12.99 -32.62 -8.06
CA ASP A 379 -11.58 -32.25 -7.85
C ASP A 379 -10.82 -32.00 -9.15
N GLU A 380 -11.17 -32.71 -10.23
CA GLU A 380 -10.53 -32.58 -11.53
C GLU A 380 -11.01 -31.32 -12.27
N GLU A 381 -12.32 -31.03 -12.25
CA GLU A 381 -12.89 -29.78 -12.73
C GLU A 381 -12.32 -28.57 -11.96
N TRP A 382 -12.20 -28.71 -10.64
CA TRP A 382 -11.62 -27.67 -9.79
C TRP A 382 -10.16 -27.38 -10.14
N ARG A 383 -9.35 -28.43 -10.35
CA ARG A 383 -7.95 -28.30 -10.80
C ARG A 383 -7.86 -27.65 -12.18
N ALA A 384 -8.71 -28.03 -13.12
CA ALA A 384 -8.73 -27.45 -14.46
C ALA A 384 -9.13 -25.96 -14.42
N GLU A 385 -10.14 -25.59 -13.63
CA GLU A 385 -10.57 -24.19 -13.48
C GLU A 385 -9.50 -23.37 -12.75
N SER A 386 -8.86 -23.92 -11.72
CA SER A 386 -7.72 -23.29 -11.04
C SER A 386 -6.55 -23.02 -12.00
N ALA A 387 -6.22 -23.98 -12.87
CA ALA A 387 -5.18 -23.81 -13.88
C ALA A 387 -5.53 -22.72 -14.93
N ARG A 388 -6.80 -22.66 -15.36
CA ARG A 388 -7.27 -21.60 -16.27
C ARG A 388 -7.22 -20.22 -15.62
N GLN A 389 -7.62 -20.14 -14.34
CA GLN A 389 -7.51 -18.90 -13.56
C GLN A 389 -6.05 -18.49 -13.39
N HIS A 390 -5.15 -19.45 -13.15
CA HIS A 390 -3.72 -19.22 -13.06
C HIS A 390 -3.13 -18.61 -14.35
N ALA A 391 -3.47 -19.18 -15.51
CA ALA A 391 -3.02 -18.64 -16.80
C ALA A 391 -3.51 -17.20 -17.05
N ARG A 392 -4.76 -16.90 -16.69
CA ARG A 392 -5.33 -15.54 -16.80
C ARG A 392 -4.69 -14.57 -15.81
N PHE A 393 -4.35 -15.01 -14.60
CA PHE A 393 -3.65 -14.21 -13.62
C PHE A 393 -2.25 -13.84 -14.13
N MET A 394 -1.50 -14.82 -14.63
CA MET A 394 -0.14 -14.60 -15.12
C MET A 394 -0.09 -13.67 -16.34
N SER A 395 -1.06 -13.78 -17.25
CA SER A 395 -1.14 -12.87 -18.40
C SER A 395 -1.42 -11.42 -17.97
N ARG A 396 -2.31 -11.21 -16.99
CA ARG A 396 -2.59 -9.88 -16.43
C ARG A 396 -1.39 -9.33 -15.66
N LEU A 397 -0.76 -10.16 -14.82
CA LEU A 397 0.44 -9.79 -14.08
C LEU A 397 1.56 -9.32 -15.02
N LYS A 398 1.75 -9.98 -16.17
CA LYS A 398 2.73 -9.57 -17.18
C LYS A 398 2.49 -8.16 -17.72
N ILE A 399 1.23 -7.80 -18.02
CA ILE A 399 0.88 -6.44 -18.46
C ILE A 399 1.22 -5.43 -17.37
N VAL A 400 0.84 -5.75 -16.14
CA VAL A 400 1.10 -4.89 -15.00
C VAL A 400 2.60 -4.71 -14.77
N MET A 401 3.40 -5.78 -14.81
CA MET A 401 4.86 -5.70 -14.66
C MET A 401 5.51 -4.88 -15.78
N ARG A 402 5.03 -4.99 -17.03
CA ARG A 402 5.49 -4.13 -18.13
C ARG A 402 5.21 -2.66 -17.85
N LEU A 403 4.01 -2.35 -17.36
CA LEU A 403 3.63 -0.98 -17.03
C LEU A 403 4.48 -0.40 -15.89
N VAL A 404 4.77 -1.20 -14.86
CA VAL A 404 5.72 -0.83 -13.80
C VAL A 404 7.12 -0.63 -14.35
N GLY A 405 7.59 -1.56 -15.19
CA GLY A 405 8.89 -1.48 -15.83
C GLY A 405 9.05 -0.17 -16.61
N CYS A 406 8.07 0.17 -17.46
CA CYS A 406 8.03 1.46 -18.15
C CYS A 406 8.06 2.63 -17.16
N GLY A 407 7.27 2.57 -16.10
CA GLY A 407 7.25 3.60 -15.07
C GLY A 407 8.58 3.78 -14.33
N ILE A 408 9.30 2.69 -14.06
CA ILE A 408 10.65 2.73 -13.48
C ILE A 408 11.63 3.38 -14.46
N VAL A 409 11.55 3.05 -15.76
CA VAL A 409 12.37 3.69 -16.80
C VAL A 409 12.09 5.20 -16.86
N PHE A 410 10.82 5.61 -16.82
CA PHE A 410 10.45 7.02 -16.73
C PHE A 410 10.98 7.69 -15.47
N LEU A 411 10.99 6.99 -14.33
CA LEU A 411 11.56 7.51 -13.09
C LEU A 411 13.08 7.69 -13.18
N PHE A 412 13.80 6.76 -13.81
CA PHE A 412 15.23 6.93 -14.08
C PHE A 412 15.49 8.09 -15.04
N ALA A 413 14.68 8.25 -16.09
CA ALA A 413 14.78 9.38 -16.99
C ALA A 413 14.50 10.71 -16.28
N ALA A 414 13.46 10.77 -15.43
CA ALA A 414 13.16 11.94 -14.61
C ALA A 414 14.30 12.26 -13.64
N PHE A 415 14.85 11.26 -12.95
CA PHE A 415 16.00 11.45 -12.06
C PHE A 415 17.23 11.98 -12.80
N PHE A 416 17.50 11.43 -13.99
CA PHE A 416 18.59 11.91 -14.85
C PHE A 416 18.38 13.35 -15.31
N LEU A 417 17.15 13.72 -15.66
CA LEU A 417 16.79 15.11 -16.01
C LEU A 417 16.94 16.03 -14.80
N THR A 418 16.42 15.65 -13.63
CA THR A 418 16.59 16.37 -12.36
C THR A 418 18.07 16.61 -12.07
N TYR A 419 18.91 15.58 -12.18
CA TYR A 419 20.36 15.69 -12.00
C TYR A 419 21.02 16.62 -13.01
N SER A 420 20.63 16.54 -14.29
CA SER A 420 21.16 17.40 -15.35
C SER A 420 20.79 18.87 -15.13
N VAL A 421 19.61 19.13 -14.57
CA VAL A 421 19.12 20.47 -14.25
C VAL A 421 19.74 21.02 -12.96
N CYS A 422 20.27 20.18 -12.06
CA CYS A 422 20.93 20.61 -10.82
C CYS A 422 22.12 21.55 -11.03
N PHE A 423 22.73 21.55 -12.22
CA PHE A 423 23.88 22.41 -12.54
C PHE A 423 23.49 23.81 -13.02
N ASN A 424 22.20 24.10 -13.12
CA ASN A 424 21.70 25.43 -13.47
C ASN A 424 21.21 26.14 -12.21
N ASP A 425 21.79 27.31 -11.91
CA ASP A 425 21.47 28.11 -10.71
C ASP A 425 20.20 28.97 -10.84
N SER A 426 19.39 28.79 -11.91
CA SER A 426 18.17 29.59 -12.09
C SER A 426 17.02 29.09 -11.22
N HIS A 427 16.17 30.02 -10.74
CA HIS A 427 14.98 29.64 -9.97
C HIS A 427 14.02 28.76 -10.78
N VAL A 428 13.91 29.01 -12.09
CA VAL A 428 13.10 28.17 -13.00
C VAL A 428 13.65 26.74 -13.09
N ALA A 429 14.98 26.57 -13.14
CA ALA A 429 15.60 25.25 -13.11
C ALA A 429 15.32 24.53 -11.79
N ALA A 430 15.46 25.22 -10.65
CA ALA A 430 15.11 24.68 -9.34
C ALA A 430 13.63 24.24 -9.28
N MET A 431 12.72 25.03 -9.84
CA MET A 431 11.29 24.73 -9.89
C MET A 431 10.99 23.44 -10.68
N VAL A 432 11.56 23.31 -11.89
CA VAL A 432 11.40 22.09 -12.71
C VAL A 432 12.02 20.89 -11.99
N ARG A 433 13.23 21.04 -11.45
CA ARG A 433 13.94 20.00 -10.69
C ARG A 433 13.11 19.48 -9.52
N ASP A 434 12.59 20.38 -8.69
CA ASP A 434 11.88 20.05 -7.46
C ASP A 434 10.49 19.47 -7.76
N THR A 435 9.81 19.98 -8.80
CA THR A 435 8.56 19.38 -9.32
C THR A 435 8.77 17.94 -9.79
N LEU A 436 9.82 17.68 -10.59
CA LEU A 436 10.17 16.34 -11.06
C LEU A 436 10.53 15.41 -9.89
N ALA A 437 11.26 15.91 -8.90
CA ALA A 437 11.60 15.16 -7.70
C ALA A 437 10.35 14.75 -6.91
N LEU A 438 9.39 15.68 -6.73
CA LEU A 438 8.11 15.39 -6.08
C LEU A 438 7.28 14.38 -6.87
N PHE A 439 7.23 14.47 -8.21
CA PHE A 439 6.60 13.44 -9.03
C PHE A 439 7.25 12.07 -8.86
N CYS A 440 8.58 12.00 -8.78
CA CYS A 440 9.28 10.74 -8.53
C CYS A 440 8.88 10.15 -7.17
N ILE A 441 8.85 10.96 -6.11
CA ILE A 441 8.43 10.53 -4.77
C ILE A 441 6.98 10.03 -4.80
N VAL A 442 6.06 10.80 -5.37
CA VAL A 442 4.64 10.40 -5.47
C VAL A 442 4.49 9.14 -6.32
N PHE A 443 5.25 9.00 -7.40
CA PHE A 443 5.24 7.81 -8.24
C PHE A 443 5.73 6.57 -7.48
N VAL A 444 6.83 6.68 -6.72
CA VAL A 444 7.32 5.59 -5.86
C VAL A 444 6.28 5.19 -4.83
N ILE A 445 5.66 6.16 -4.16
CA ILE A 445 4.58 5.91 -3.19
C ILE A 445 3.40 5.23 -3.88
N PHE A 446 3.01 5.69 -5.07
CA PHE A 446 1.92 5.13 -5.87
C PHE A 446 2.21 3.69 -6.28
N VAL A 447 3.41 3.42 -6.81
CA VAL A 447 3.87 2.07 -7.16
C VAL A 447 3.84 1.21 -5.90
N TRP A 448 4.53 1.61 -4.84
CA TRP A 448 4.54 0.86 -3.59
C TRP A 448 3.13 0.54 -3.08
N ARG A 449 2.24 1.53 -3.02
CA ARG A 449 0.86 1.36 -2.54
C ARG A 449 0.00 0.49 -3.44
N SER A 450 0.09 0.69 -4.75
CA SER A 450 -0.64 -0.12 -5.73
C SER A 450 -0.17 -1.56 -5.66
N PHE A 451 1.15 -1.75 -5.73
CA PHE A 451 1.77 -3.05 -5.80
C PHE A 451 1.83 -3.79 -4.48
N LYS A 452 1.69 -3.14 -3.32
CA LYS A 452 1.77 -3.82 -2.01
C LYS A 452 0.90 -5.07 -1.92
N ARG A 453 -0.33 -5.03 -2.47
CA ARG A 453 -1.23 -6.19 -2.50
C ARG A 453 -0.67 -7.28 -3.42
N LEU A 454 -0.38 -6.90 -4.67
CA LEU A 454 0.14 -7.81 -5.69
C LEU A 454 1.47 -8.42 -5.28
N TRP A 455 2.32 -7.66 -4.60
CA TRP A 455 3.62 -8.05 -4.09
C TRP A 455 3.51 -9.09 -3.00
N ARG A 456 2.53 -8.99 -2.10
CA ARG A 456 2.30 -10.03 -1.08
C ARG A 456 1.86 -11.35 -1.70
N GLU A 457 0.94 -11.28 -2.67
CA GLU A 457 0.50 -12.46 -3.42
C GLU A 457 1.67 -13.06 -4.23
N LEU A 458 2.45 -12.20 -4.89
CA LEU A 458 3.65 -12.60 -5.61
C LEU A 458 4.70 -13.17 -4.65
N GLU A 459 4.86 -12.64 -3.45
CA GLU A 459 5.81 -13.12 -2.45
C GLU A 459 5.41 -14.50 -1.92
N GLN A 460 4.13 -14.70 -1.61
CA GLN A 460 3.60 -16.02 -1.22
C GLN A 460 3.79 -17.03 -2.35
N TRP A 461 3.51 -16.62 -3.59
CA TRP A 461 3.70 -17.47 -4.76
C TRP A 461 5.19 -17.76 -5.01
N MET A 462 6.04 -16.73 -5.03
CA MET A 462 7.47 -16.85 -5.21
C MET A 462 8.12 -17.65 -4.08
N ALA A 463 7.60 -17.61 -2.84
CA ALA A 463 8.08 -18.45 -1.74
C ALA A 463 8.05 -19.95 -2.07
N SER A 464 7.11 -20.39 -2.94
CA SER A 464 7.07 -21.77 -3.44
C SER A 464 8.15 -22.07 -4.49
N SER A 465 8.66 -21.04 -5.19
CA SER A 465 9.67 -21.19 -6.25
C SER A 465 11.06 -21.48 -5.67
N PRO A 466 11.80 -22.46 -6.20
CA PRO A 466 13.18 -22.71 -5.79
C PRO A 466 14.11 -21.51 -6.07
N VAL A 467 13.88 -20.79 -7.17
CA VAL A 467 14.69 -19.62 -7.57
C VAL A 467 14.59 -18.50 -6.54
N TRP A 468 13.38 -18.21 -6.05
CA TRP A 468 13.18 -17.18 -5.04
C TRP A 468 13.76 -17.59 -3.68
N ARG A 469 13.69 -18.87 -3.31
CA ARG A 469 14.36 -19.36 -2.10
C ARG A 469 15.87 -19.14 -2.17
N VAL A 470 16.48 -19.38 -3.33
CA VAL A 470 17.90 -19.08 -3.56
C VAL A 470 18.15 -17.57 -3.53
N ALA A 471 17.35 -16.76 -4.24
CA ALA A 471 17.49 -15.31 -4.26
C ALA A 471 17.34 -14.69 -2.85
N LYS A 472 16.38 -15.16 -2.05
CA LYS A 472 16.17 -14.72 -0.67
C LYS A 472 17.34 -15.13 0.24
N ARG A 473 17.91 -16.32 0.04
CA ARG A 473 19.16 -16.74 0.72
C ARG A 473 20.34 -15.86 0.32
N SER A 474 20.49 -15.53 -0.97
CA SER A 474 21.53 -14.64 -1.47
C SER A 474 21.36 -13.21 -0.95
N ALA A 475 20.14 -12.68 -0.91
CA ALA A 475 19.84 -11.37 -0.33
C ALA A 475 20.09 -11.36 1.20
N GLY A 476 19.88 -12.50 1.86
CA GLY A 476 20.22 -12.71 3.27
C GLY A 476 21.71 -12.98 3.52
N SER A 477 22.54 -13.07 2.47
CA SER A 477 23.98 -13.30 2.62
C SER A 477 24.66 -12.11 3.26
N ASP A 478 25.74 -12.39 3.99
CA ASP A 478 26.50 -11.35 4.68
C ASP A 478 27.15 -10.36 3.71
N TRP A 479 27.43 -10.79 2.47
CA TRP A 479 27.89 -9.91 1.39
C TRP A 479 26.83 -8.89 0.97
N CYS A 480 25.58 -9.30 0.75
CA CYS A 480 24.50 -8.36 0.42
C CYS A 480 24.21 -7.40 1.59
N LYS A 481 24.22 -7.90 2.83
CA LYS A 481 24.08 -7.06 4.02
C LYS A 481 25.24 -6.08 4.16
N ALA A 482 26.47 -6.50 3.88
CA ALA A 482 27.65 -5.64 3.91
C ALA A 482 27.58 -4.54 2.83
N VAL A 483 27.17 -4.88 1.60
CA VAL A 483 26.97 -3.87 0.53
C VAL A 483 25.86 -2.89 0.90
N ALA A 484 24.73 -3.37 1.44
CA ALA A 484 23.66 -2.52 1.93
C ALA A 484 24.13 -1.65 3.11
N ALA A 485 24.93 -2.20 4.03
CA ALA A 485 25.53 -1.47 5.14
C ALA A 485 26.57 -0.46 4.68
N CYS A 486 27.29 -0.68 3.57
CA CYS A 486 28.16 0.33 2.97
C CYS A 486 27.34 1.49 2.35
N ALA A 487 26.23 1.18 1.67
CA ALA A 487 25.34 2.19 1.10
C ALA A 487 24.61 3.00 2.19
N VAL A 488 24.22 2.36 3.29
CA VAL A 488 23.59 2.99 4.47
C VAL A 488 24.65 3.47 5.47
N GLY A 489 25.93 3.21 5.20
CA GLY A 489 27.10 3.46 6.06
C GLY A 489 27.13 4.86 6.66
N PRO A 490 26.89 5.91 5.88
CA PRO A 490 26.83 7.28 6.39
C PRO A 490 25.74 7.50 7.47
N ALA A 491 24.67 6.70 7.46
CA ALA A 491 23.57 6.78 8.44
C ALA A 491 23.76 5.84 9.64
N ILE A 492 24.73 4.92 9.61
CA ILE A 492 25.01 3.97 10.71
C ILE A 492 25.34 4.68 12.03
N PRO A 493 26.15 5.76 12.08
CA PRO A 493 26.42 6.46 13.34
C PRO A 493 25.16 7.02 14.00
N PHE A 494 24.23 7.56 13.20
CA PHE A 494 22.93 8.03 13.69
C PHE A 494 22.09 6.86 14.24
N TYR A 495 21.99 5.76 13.50
CA TYR A 495 21.25 4.58 13.94
C TYR A 495 21.84 3.95 15.21
N LEU A 496 23.16 3.84 15.31
CA LEU A 496 23.85 3.30 16.49
C LEU A 496 23.65 4.21 17.71
N THR A 497 23.71 5.53 17.53
CA THR A 497 23.44 6.49 18.62
C THR A 497 22.01 6.33 19.14
N LEU A 498 21.03 6.22 18.23
CA LEU A 498 19.63 5.95 18.56
C LEU A 498 19.45 4.59 19.26
N SER A 499 20.18 3.57 18.83
CA SER A 499 20.15 2.22 19.43
C SER A 499 20.79 2.18 20.83
N LEU A 500 21.92 2.86 21.03
CA LEU A 500 22.58 2.99 22.34
C LEU A 500 21.70 3.76 23.33
N LEU A 501 21.09 4.85 22.88
CA LEU A 501 20.10 5.56 23.67
C LEU A 501 18.95 4.61 24.07
N ASN A 502 18.49 3.75 23.13
CA ASN A 502 17.40 2.80 23.36
C ASN A 502 17.75 1.79 24.45
N GLN A 503 18.95 1.24 24.38
CA GLN A 503 19.45 0.34 25.41
C GLN A 503 19.64 1.03 26.77
N ALA A 504 20.17 2.26 26.79
CA ALA A 504 20.31 3.03 28.02
C ALA A 504 18.96 3.27 28.71
N VAL A 505 17.92 3.57 27.94
CA VAL A 505 16.58 3.81 28.48
C VAL A 505 15.87 2.53 28.88
N ARG A 506 16.05 1.43 28.16
CA ARG A 506 15.60 0.10 28.59
C ARG A 506 16.21 -0.33 29.92
N ARG A 507 17.52 -0.09 30.10
CA ARG A 507 18.24 -0.28 31.37
C ARG A 507 17.66 0.57 32.50
N CYS A 508 17.44 1.86 32.25
CA CYS A 508 16.85 2.77 33.25
C CYS A 508 15.42 2.36 33.67
N ARG A 509 14.75 1.51 32.89
CA ARG A 509 13.38 1.04 33.15
C ARG A 509 13.30 -0.36 33.73
N GLY A 510 14.43 -1.04 33.91
CA GLY A 510 14.43 -2.45 34.28
C GLY A 510 13.81 -3.37 33.23
N LEU A 511 13.70 -2.90 31.97
CA LEU A 511 13.23 -3.70 30.83
C LEU A 511 14.37 -4.47 30.16
N ASP A 512 15.52 -4.56 30.81
CA ASP A 512 16.54 -5.57 30.52
C ASP A 512 16.00 -6.94 31.00
N GLU A 513 14.88 -7.39 30.42
CA GLU A 513 14.72 -8.82 30.28
C GLU A 513 15.84 -9.27 29.34
N PRO A 514 16.72 -10.20 29.75
CA PRO A 514 17.55 -10.88 28.78
C PRO A 514 16.57 -11.42 27.75
N TYR A 515 16.81 -11.15 26.46
CA TYR A 515 16.18 -11.91 25.39
C TYR A 515 16.29 -13.38 25.80
N SER A 516 15.20 -13.92 26.34
CA SER A 516 15.07 -15.31 26.66
C SER A 516 15.07 -15.97 25.30
N LEU A 517 16.28 -16.34 24.87
CA LEU A 517 16.57 -17.41 23.93
C LEU A 517 15.40 -17.64 22.99
N LEU A 518 15.18 -16.66 22.11
CA LEU A 518 14.45 -16.88 20.87
C LEU A 518 15.26 -17.95 20.15
N GLU A 519 14.85 -19.21 20.31
CA GLU A 519 15.23 -20.42 19.56
C GLU A 519 16.56 -20.25 18.80
N LEU A 520 17.66 -20.26 19.54
CA LEU A 520 19.02 -20.11 19.01
C LEU A 520 19.64 -21.46 18.65
N ASP A 521 18.82 -22.44 18.26
CA ASP A 521 19.27 -23.77 17.85
C ASP A 521 20.04 -23.76 16.52
N ASP A 522 19.99 -22.67 15.75
CA ASP A 522 20.64 -22.54 14.43
C ASP A 522 21.91 -21.65 14.41
N CYS A 523 22.41 -21.16 15.54
CA CYS A 523 23.62 -20.34 15.54
C CYS A 523 24.90 -21.17 15.53
N SER A 524 25.79 -20.84 14.57
CA SER A 524 27.08 -21.51 14.41
C SER A 524 27.95 -21.41 15.68
N PRO A 525 28.82 -22.40 15.96
CA PRO A 525 29.69 -22.42 17.14
C PRO A 525 30.61 -21.19 17.28
N GLN A 526 30.83 -20.45 16.19
CA GLN A 526 31.65 -19.24 16.18
C GLN A 526 30.93 -18.03 16.81
N ALA A 527 29.61 -17.92 16.66
CA ALA A 527 28.82 -16.88 17.31
C ALA A 527 28.84 -17.05 18.84
N TRP A 528 28.83 -18.29 19.32
CA TRP A 528 28.98 -18.63 20.73
C TRP A 528 30.32 -18.16 21.32
N ARG A 529 31.44 -18.36 20.61
CA ARG A 529 32.75 -17.89 21.08
C ARG A 529 32.82 -16.37 21.16
N PHE A 530 32.20 -15.66 20.21
CA PHE A 530 32.17 -14.19 20.23
C PHE A 530 31.35 -13.65 21.40
N LEU A 531 30.18 -14.25 21.69
CA LEU A 531 29.33 -13.90 22.82
C LEU A 531 29.96 -14.25 24.18
N CYS A 532 30.65 -15.39 24.29
CA CYS A 532 31.40 -15.77 25.49
C CYS A 532 32.57 -14.82 25.78
N CYS A 533 33.31 -14.40 24.75
CA CYS A 533 34.37 -13.41 24.90
C CYS A 533 33.83 -12.02 25.30
N TRP A 534 32.62 -11.67 24.86
CA TRP A 534 31.96 -10.41 25.24
C TRP A 534 31.46 -10.46 26.70
N ARG A 535 30.91 -11.60 27.13
CA ARG A 535 30.47 -11.83 28.52
C ARG A 535 31.64 -11.90 29.50
N ALA A 536 32.81 -12.38 29.08
CA ALA A 536 34.01 -12.46 29.92
C ALA A 536 34.67 -11.10 30.20
N ARG A 537 34.36 -10.05 29.42
CA ARG A 537 34.88 -8.69 29.62
C ARG A 537 33.89 -7.71 30.29
N GLY A 538 32.65 -8.14 30.49
CA GLY A 538 31.62 -7.38 31.23
C GLY A 538 31.58 -7.80 32.70
N ILE A 539 32.14 -6.96 33.56
CA ILE A 539 32.32 -7.11 35.00
C ILE A 539 31.11 -7.73 35.72
N SER A 540 31.45 -8.68 36.60
CA SER A 540 30.62 -9.31 37.62
C SER A 540 29.78 -8.31 38.40
N ASN A 541 28.46 -8.39 38.27
CA ASN A 541 27.53 -7.99 39.31
C ASN A 541 26.33 -8.93 39.24
N GLN A 542 26.50 -10.14 39.80
CA GLN A 542 25.33 -10.93 40.21
C GLN A 542 24.80 -10.34 41.52
N PRO A 543 23.49 -10.07 41.63
CA PRO A 543 22.89 -9.87 42.94
C PRO A 543 22.86 -11.22 43.67
N ARG A 544 23.58 -11.31 44.79
CA ARG A 544 23.40 -12.36 45.80
C ARG A 544 21.99 -12.21 46.39
N PHE A 545 21.00 -12.86 45.80
CA PHE A 545 19.75 -13.14 46.51
C PHE A 545 19.90 -14.44 47.30
N LEU A 546 20.26 -14.23 48.57
CA LEU A 546 19.84 -14.97 49.77
C LEU A 546 19.30 -16.39 49.55
N THR A 547 20.18 -17.36 49.73
CA THR A 547 19.84 -18.59 50.44
C THR A 547 19.46 -18.25 51.88
N LYS A 548 18.22 -18.54 52.30
CA LYS A 548 17.92 -18.88 53.70
C LYS A 548 16.61 -19.69 53.80
N ARG A 549 16.81 -20.97 54.15
CA ARG A 549 15.94 -22.03 54.67
C ARG A 549 14.50 -22.13 54.19
#